data_AF-A0A2N5WUF5-F1
#
_entry.id   AF-A0A2N5WUF5-F1
#
_cell.length_a   1.000
_cell.length_b   1.000
_cell.length_c   1.000
_cell.angle_alpha   90.00
_cell.angle_beta   90.00
_cell.angle_gamma   90.00
#
_symmetry.space_group_name_H-M   'P 1'
#
loop_
_entity.id
_entity.type
_entity.pdbx_description
1 polymer ?
#
loop_
_entity_poly.entity_id
_entity_poly.type
_entity_poly.pdbx_seq_one_letter_code
_entity_poly.pdbx_strand_id
1 'polypeptide(L)'
;MLDVSDEVRAEIGDEEADRLLNGVGAPGGYDCTSCRTPGDTGLMPTSTVLFVGQETAVLAFAHATCVPSQVVPVSEEQLRGAVQNAAGPGAPGPGAVPA
;
A
#
# COMPACT_ATOMS: atom_id res chain seq x y z
N MET A 1 -11.27 -7.02 -3.49
CA MET A 1 -11.18 -7.70 -2.18
C MET A 1 -9.73 -7.66 -1.74
N LEU A 2 -9.44 -7.04 -0.59
CA LEU A 2 -8.07 -6.81 -0.11
C LEU A 2 -7.61 -7.94 0.82
N ASP A 3 -6.35 -8.32 0.67
CA ASP A 3 -5.63 -9.26 1.53
C ASP A 3 -4.58 -8.50 2.34
N VAL A 4 -4.59 -8.69 3.66
CA VAL A 4 -3.67 -8.09 4.63
C VAL A 4 -3.13 -9.20 5.52
N SER A 5 -1.83 -9.45 5.44
CA SER A 5 -1.16 -10.45 6.26
C SER A 5 -1.04 -10.02 7.72
N ASP A 6 -0.88 -10.99 8.63
CA ASP A 6 -0.66 -10.73 10.06
C ASP A 6 0.57 -9.86 10.32
N GLU A 7 1.60 -10.00 9.47
CA GLU A 7 2.83 -9.19 9.54
C GLU A 7 2.52 -7.72 9.21
N VAL A 8 1.81 -7.46 8.11
CA VAL A 8 1.40 -6.10 7.73
C VAL A 8 0.49 -5.51 8.79
N ARG A 9 -0.44 -6.31 9.33
CA ARG A 9 -1.35 -5.93 10.42
C ARG A 9 -0.61 -5.55 11.70
N ALA A 10 0.43 -6.29 12.07
CA ALA A 10 1.24 -5.96 13.24
C ALA A 10 1.96 -4.61 13.08
N GLU A 11 2.39 -4.25 11.86
CA GLU A 11 3.08 -2.99 11.59
C GLU A 11 2.14 -1.77 11.54
N ILE A 12 0.96 -1.90 10.92
CA ILE A 12 0.01 -0.78 10.78
C ILE A 12 -1.01 -0.69 11.91
N GLY A 13 -1.15 -1.75 12.72
CA GLY A 13 -2.14 -1.89 13.77
C GLY A 13 -3.48 -2.47 13.29
N ASP A 14 -4.18 -3.16 14.20
CA ASP A 14 -5.44 -3.86 13.91
C ASP A 14 -6.54 -2.93 13.36
N GLU A 15 -6.69 -1.73 13.95
CA GLU A 15 -7.71 -0.76 13.51
C GLU A 15 -7.48 -0.25 12.09
N GLU A 16 -6.22 -0.06 11.69
CA GLU A 16 -5.88 0.36 10.31
C GLU A 16 -6.06 -0.82 9.34
N ALA A 17 -5.62 -2.02 9.72
CA ALA A 17 -5.81 -3.22 8.92
C ALA A 17 -7.30 -3.49 8.66
N ASP A 18 -8.15 -3.36 9.67
CA ASP A 18 -9.59 -3.54 9.52
C ASP A 18 -10.21 -2.46 8.62
N ARG A 19 -9.74 -1.21 8.69
CA ARG A 19 -10.18 -0.17 7.76
C ARG A 19 -9.86 -0.53 6.31
N LEU A 20 -8.62 -0.98 6.04
CA LEU A 20 -8.20 -1.40 4.70
C LEU A 20 -9.01 -2.60 4.19
N LEU A 21 -9.28 -3.60 5.04
CA LEU A 21 -10.10 -4.75 4.68
C LEU A 21 -11.54 -4.35 4.31
N ASN A 22 -12.06 -3.29 4.92
CA ASN A 22 -13.35 -2.68 4.58
C ASN A 22 -13.29 -1.73 3.36
N GLY A 23 -12.14 -1.62 2.69
CA GLY A 23 -11.92 -0.75 1.54
C GLY A 23 -11.70 0.72 1.90
N VAL A 24 -11.61 1.06 3.18
CA VAL A 24 -11.32 2.41 3.66
C VAL A 24 -9.81 2.63 3.59
N GLY A 25 -9.38 3.66 2.85
CA GLY A 25 -7.95 3.93 2.61
C GLY A 25 -7.37 3.21 1.39
N ALA A 26 -8.15 2.36 0.71
CA ALA A 26 -7.77 1.77 -0.57
C ALA A 26 -7.94 2.82 -1.70
N PRO A 27 -6.99 2.96 -2.64
CA PRO A 27 -7.04 3.99 -3.68
C PRO A 27 -8.08 3.74 -4.78
N GLY A 28 -8.88 2.65 -4.69
CA GLY A 28 -9.66 2.15 -5.82
C GLY A 28 -8.71 1.53 -6.84
N GLY A 29 -8.22 2.34 -7.78
CA GLY A 29 -7.23 1.96 -8.80
C GLY A 29 -5.79 2.05 -8.30
N TYR A 30 -4.92 1.16 -8.77
CA TYR A 30 -3.49 1.13 -8.43
C TYR A 30 -2.67 0.57 -9.59
N ASP A 31 -1.38 0.89 -9.64
CA ASP A 31 -0.42 0.18 -10.49
C ASP A 31 0.24 -0.92 -9.66
N CYS A 32 0.13 -2.18 -10.11
CA CYS A 32 0.73 -3.29 -9.40
C CYS A 32 2.24 -3.09 -9.26
N THR A 33 2.76 -3.09 -8.02
CA THR A 33 4.19 -2.85 -7.78
C THR A 33 5.11 -3.92 -8.40
N SER A 34 4.58 -5.12 -8.66
CA SER A 34 5.32 -6.22 -9.29
C SER A 34 5.31 -6.17 -10.83
N CYS A 35 4.13 -6.14 -11.46
CA CYS A 35 4.02 -6.22 -12.93
C CYS A 35 3.74 -4.88 -13.62
N ARG A 36 3.62 -3.77 -12.87
CA ARG A 36 3.32 -2.41 -13.36
C ARG A 36 2.05 -2.29 -14.22
N THR A 37 1.16 -3.28 -14.15
CA THR A 37 -0.14 -3.26 -14.82
C THR A 37 -1.19 -2.66 -13.87
N PRO A 38 -2.15 -1.88 -14.38
CA PRO A 38 -3.22 -1.32 -13.55
C PRO A 38 -4.14 -2.41 -12.98
N GLY A 39 -4.59 -2.20 -11.75
CA GLY A 39 -5.57 -3.03 -11.03
C GLY A 39 -6.56 -2.17 -10.25
N ASP A 40 -7.61 -2.80 -9.72
CA ASP A 40 -8.63 -2.13 -8.90
C ASP A 40 -9.04 -2.99 -7.70
N THR A 41 -8.93 -2.41 -6.51
CA THR A 41 -9.19 -3.07 -5.22
C THR A 41 -10.64 -3.52 -5.02
N GLY A 42 -11.60 -2.90 -5.72
CA GLY A 42 -13.00 -3.29 -5.74
C GLY A 42 -13.32 -4.36 -6.78
N LEU A 43 -12.60 -4.38 -7.90
CA LEU A 43 -12.87 -5.29 -9.01
C LEU A 43 -12.12 -6.63 -8.94
N MET A 44 -10.95 -6.68 -8.27
CA MET A 44 -10.13 -7.89 -8.23
C MET A 44 -9.45 -8.16 -6.88
N PRO A 45 -8.98 -9.40 -6.63
CA PRO A 45 -8.19 -9.72 -5.46
C PRO A 45 -6.86 -8.97 -5.46
N THR A 46 -6.58 -8.27 -4.36
CA THR A 46 -5.42 -7.37 -4.23
C THR A 46 -4.70 -7.66 -2.92
N SER A 47 -3.38 -7.82 -2.97
CA SER A 47 -2.50 -7.92 -1.80
C SER A 47 -1.97 -6.54 -1.40
N THR A 48 -1.83 -6.32 -0.10
CA THR A 48 -1.08 -5.17 0.45
C THR A 48 0.40 -5.50 0.63
N VAL A 49 1.27 -4.57 0.24
CA VAL A 49 2.71 -4.69 0.46
C VAL A 49 3.16 -3.47 1.25
N LEU A 50 3.70 -3.69 2.45
CA LEU A 50 4.18 -2.61 3.30
C LEU A 50 5.69 -2.51 3.18
N PHE A 51 6.17 -1.41 2.60
CA PHE A 51 7.60 -1.12 2.57
C PHE A 51 8.00 -0.38 3.83
N VAL A 52 8.87 -0.95 4.66
CA VAL A 52 9.27 -0.38 5.95
C VAL A 52 10.74 0.04 5.90
N GLY A 53 10.99 1.30 6.23
CA GLY A 53 12.31 1.89 6.37
C GLY A 53 12.62 2.16 7.84
N GLN A 54 13.65 2.97 8.09
CA GLN A 54 14.04 3.30 9.46
C GLN A 54 13.08 4.32 10.08
N GLU A 55 12.66 5.35 9.33
CA GLU A 55 11.76 6.39 9.83
C GLU A 55 10.35 6.33 9.19
N THR A 56 10.22 5.67 8.04
CA THR A 56 8.98 5.75 7.23
C THR A 56 8.51 4.38 6.77
N ALA A 57 7.19 4.24 6.65
CA ALA A 57 6.56 3.07 6.02
C ALA A 57 5.59 3.54 4.92
N VAL A 58 5.54 2.79 3.83
CA VAL A 58 4.70 3.10 2.66
C VAL A 58 3.90 1.87 2.28
N LEU A 59 2.58 2.04 2.27
CA LEU A 59 1.67 1.00 1.82
C LEU A 59 1.52 1.05 0.30
N ALA A 60 1.68 -0.10 -0.34
CA ALA A 60 1.48 -0.30 -1.77
C ALA A 60 0.55 -1.49 -2.03
N PHE A 61 0.10 -1.61 -3.28
CA PHE A 61 -0.87 -2.61 -3.69
C PHE A 61 -0.36 -3.42 -4.89
N ALA A 62 -0.75 -4.70 -4.94
CA ALA A 62 -0.44 -5.59 -6.04
C ALA A 62 -1.56 -6.60 -6.27
N HIS A 63 -1.65 -7.16 -7.47
CA HIS A 63 -2.54 -8.29 -7.69
C HIS A 63 -2.18 -9.44 -6.74
N ALA A 64 -3.20 -10.10 -6.19
CA ALA A 64 -2.98 -11.24 -5.29
C ALA A 64 -2.19 -12.39 -5.93
N THR A 65 -2.23 -12.50 -7.26
CA THR A 65 -1.48 -13.49 -8.03
C THR A 65 -0.04 -13.08 -8.33
N CYS A 66 0.32 -11.81 -8.19
CA CYS A 66 1.65 -11.32 -8.50
C CYS A 66 2.58 -11.44 -7.29
N VAL A 67 2.11 -11.03 -6.11
CA VAL A 67 2.84 -11.12 -4.85
C VAL A 67 1.85 -11.33 -3.69
N PRO A 68 2.24 -12.08 -2.64
CA PRO A 68 1.44 -12.20 -1.43
C PRO A 68 1.48 -10.90 -0.62
N SER A 69 0.56 -10.76 0.34
CA SER A 69 0.67 -9.69 1.33
C SER A 69 1.87 -9.92 2.25
N GLN A 70 2.72 -8.90 2.41
CA GLN A 70 4.01 -9.03 3.10
C GLN A 70 4.58 -7.67 3.52
N VAL A 71 5.47 -7.69 4.52
CA VAL A 71 6.32 -6.54 4.86
C VAL A 71 7.67 -6.69 4.16
N VAL A 72 8.15 -5.61 3.55
CA VAL A 72 9.42 -5.57 2.84
C VAL A 72 10.30 -4.49 3.47
N PRO A 73 11.34 -4.87 4.25
CA PRO A 73 12.30 -3.91 4.75
C PRO A 73 13.15 -3.38 3.60
N VAL A 74 13.25 -2.06 3.50
CA VAL A 74 14.03 -1.37 2.45
C VAL A 74 14.83 -0.22 3.04
N SER A 75 15.87 0.24 2.34
CA SER A 75 16.60 1.43 2.79
C SER A 75 15.74 2.68 2.64
N GLU A 76 15.98 3.69 3.47
CA GLU A 76 15.24 4.96 3.37
C GLU A 76 15.40 5.64 2.01
N GLU A 77 16.56 5.47 1.39
CA GLU A 77 16.85 6.01 0.06
C GLU A 77 15.96 5.35 -1.01
N GLN A 78 15.71 4.04 -0.89
CA GLN A 78 14.80 3.32 -1.78
C GLN A 78 13.33 3.73 -1.57
N LEU A 79 12.93 3.96 -0.31
CA LEU A 79 11.58 4.45 0.03
C LEU A 79 11.30 5.83 -0.55
N ARG A 80 12.23 6.78 -0.39
CA ARG A 80 12.08 8.14 -0.94
C ARG A 80 11.91 8.11 -2.46
N GLY A 81 12.57 7.18 -3.15
CA GLY A 81 12.38 6.94 -4.59
C GLY A 81 11.01 6.33 -4.93
N ALA A 82 10.52 5.40 -4.11
CA ALA A 82 9.23 4.76 -4.30
C ALA A 82 8.05 5.74 -4.06
N VAL A 83 8.11 6.59 -3.03
CA VAL A 83 7.08 7.59 -2.71
C VAL A 83 6.89 8.59 -3.85
N GLN A 84 8.00 9.07 -4.44
CA GLN A 84 7.95 10.03 -5.55
C GLN A 84 7.32 9.44 -6.82
N ASN A 85 7.46 8.12 -7.03
CA ASN A 85 6.86 7.43 -8.18
C ASN A 85 5.45 6.89 -7.89
N ALA A 86 5.11 6.61 -6.63
CA ALA A 86 3.78 6.19 -6.21
C ALA A 86 2.77 7.35 -6.20
N ALA A 87 3.25 8.59 -6.13
CA ALA A 87 2.46 9.80 -6.37
C ALA A 87 2.11 9.96 -7.86
N GLY A 88 1.42 8.97 -8.45
CA GLY A 88 0.64 9.16 -9.67
C GLY A 88 -0.48 10.17 -9.42
N PRO A 89 -0.90 10.95 -10.44
CA PRO A 89 -1.76 12.12 -10.26
C PRO A 89 -3.19 11.71 -9.83
N GLY A 90 -3.45 11.58 -8.52
CA GLY A 90 -4.79 11.18 -8.08
C GLY A 90 -5.07 10.91 -6.61
N ALA A 91 -4.12 11.00 -5.66
CA ALA A 91 -4.44 10.81 -4.24
C ALA A 91 -3.80 11.90 -3.36
N PRO A 92 -4.59 12.65 -2.56
CA PRO A 92 -4.04 13.51 -1.53
C PRO A 92 -3.48 12.63 -0.41
N GLY A 93 -2.19 12.78 -0.10
CA GLY A 93 -1.57 12.08 1.03
C GLY A 93 -2.24 12.42 2.37
N PRO A 94 -2.23 11.50 3.34
CA PRO A 94 -2.76 11.77 4.67
C PRO A 94 -1.78 12.72 5.39
N GLY A 95 -2.06 14.02 5.38
CA GLY A 95 -1.26 14.98 6.15
C GLY A 95 -1.19 16.42 5.67
N ALA A 96 -1.96 16.85 4.67
CA ALA A 96 -2.06 18.27 4.33
C ALA A 96 -3.38 18.86 4.81
N VAL A 97 -3.41 19.38 6.04
CA VAL A 97 -4.42 20.36 6.48
C VAL A 97 -3.83 21.76 6.28
N PRO A 98 -4.38 22.60 5.36
CA PRO A 98 -4.07 24.02 5.32
C PRO A 98 -5.15 24.82 6.06
N ALA A 99 -4.76 25.51 7.14
CA ALA A 99 -5.26 26.82 7.56
C ALA A 99 -4.38 27.39 8.68
#